data_AF-A0A916MIU2-F1
#
_entry.id   AF-A0A916MIU2-F1
#
_cell.length_a   1.000
_cell.length_b   1.000
_cell.length_c   1.000
_cell.angle_alpha   90.00
_cell.angle_beta   90.00
_cell.angle_gamma   90.00
#
_symmetry.space_group_name_H-M   'P 1'
#
loop_
_entity.id
_entity.type
_entity.pdbx_description
1 polymer ?
#
loop_
_entity_poly.entity_id
_entity_poly.type
_entity_poly.pdbx_seq_one_letter_code
_entity_poly.pdbx_strand_id
1 'polypeptide(L)'
;MKTNHWIESSQRFYRRLLRLYPRTHRAEYETEMFNVFTDQCRDAHNRQGWRGIALLWPRILADTCVAAVREHITDPQAKVGLLEAAPNKPLPWKGVLLVLIPGLIFFVSQIAQVTTDKDWFFLAYHRAAYFLILPVLLAWSLTGRFPIWGLIPLGLLYAILGNYNPTYLIGKIPFLRYLLTLIPSDIQFDPVYLIAVLTCTILICGLIWYNARRQLISRAAWGWLLLYGLLILLQIGGNFYTFIMSSGMEWKTILNSPDMKVYLLQMPLWYLYNSLSFLLLIFIGKLFASKHGGLSFLVLLGYLLPTVIFGRYGEWNEIISFYAVGLAVVTYRFVVALVAPIWLVRAASQSGRQRAAAIPVAVAIASQITLNVAVYLAWMKYSDFQVIPLDFLLTIANQLIIAAGLGLAVALYLPTGRDSAPTEVQPQMLSVVED
;
A
#
# COMPACT_ATOMS: atom_id res chain seq x y z
N MET A 1 -29.13 26.87 49.60
CA MET A 1 -28.43 25.60 49.33
C MET A 1 -26.93 25.84 49.42
N LYS A 2 -26.20 25.17 50.32
CA LYS A 2 -24.73 25.24 50.34
C LYS A 2 -24.19 24.48 49.12
N THR A 3 -23.59 25.19 48.17
CA THR A 3 -22.94 24.56 47.02
C THR A 3 -21.75 23.75 47.52
N ASN A 4 -21.63 22.51 47.04
CA ASN A 4 -20.64 21.57 47.52
C ASN A 4 -19.28 21.89 46.88
N HIS A 5 -18.31 22.33 47.67
CA HIS A 5 -17.01 22.83 47.17
C HIS A 5 -16.26 21.83 46.27
N TRP A 6 -16.52 20.52 46.42
CA TRP A 6 -15.97 19.47 45.56
C TRP A 6 -16.48 19.52 44.12
N ILE A 7 -17.78 19.81 43.93
CA ILE A 7 -18.39 19.91 42.60
C ILE A 7 -17.86 21.17 41.91
N GLU A 8 -17.81 22.30 42.61
CA GLU A 8 -17.28 23.56 42.05
C GLU A 8 -15.81 23.43 41.64
N SER A 9 -14.98 22.78 42.47
CA SER A 9 -13.57 22.55 42.16
C SER A 9 -13.42 21.64 40.95
N SER A 10 -14.23 20.60 40.86
CA SER A 10 -14.25 19.67 39.73
C SER A 10 -14.67 20.36 38.43
N GLN A 11 -15.71 21.21 38.48
CA GLN A 11 -16.15 22.02 37.34
C GLN A 11 -15.08 23.00 36.85
N ARG A 12 -14.37 23.68 37.76
CA ARG A 12 -13.26 24.58 37.39
C ARG A 12 -12.13 23.83 36.69
N PHE A 13 -11.79 22.65 37.19
CA PHE A 13 -10.77 21.81 36.57
C PHE A 13 -11.22 21.29 35.20
N TYR A 14 -12.47 20.82 35.07
CA TYR A 14 -13.02 20.36 33.79
C TYR A 14 -13.07 21.48 32.74
N ARG A 15 -13.43 22.73 33.09
CA ARG A 15 -13.33 23.88 32.16
C ARG A 15 -11.91 24.13 31.67
N ARG A 16 -10.90 23.89 32.51
CA ARG A 16 -9.49 23.98 32.08
C ARG A 16 -9.16 22.83 31.13
N LEU A 17 -9.66 21.63 31.39
CA LEU A 17 -9.48 20.46 30.55
C LEU A 17 -10.12 20.62 29.17
N LEU A 18 -11.30 21.27 29.08
CA LEU A 18 -11.95 21.60 27.80
C LEU A 18 -11.10 22.51 26.90
N ARG A 19 -10.09 23.19 27.47
CA ARG A 19 -9.11 23.95 26.66
C ARG A 19 -8.20 23.07 25.82
N LEU A 20 -8.12 21.77 26.11
CA LEU A 20 -7.41 20.79 25.30
C LEU A 20 -8.12 20.51 23.97
N TYR A 21 -9.43 20.77 23.82
CA TYR A 21 -10.12 20.57 22.55
C TYR A 21 -9.81 21.68 21.52
N PRO A 22 -9.91 21.39 20.21
CA PRO A 22 -9.84 22.40 19.16
C PRO A 22 -10.83 23.55 19.38
N ARG A 23 -10.49 24.76 18.91
CA ARG A 23 -11.31 25.97 19.14
C ARG A 23 -12.70 25.86 18.51
N THR A 24 -12.80 25.28 17.32
CA THR A 24 -14.03 25.03 16.56
C THR A 24 -14.96 24.09 17.33
N HIS A 25 -14.47 22.91 17.69
CA HIS A 25 -15.22 21.92 18.48
C HIS A 25 -15.67 22.49 19.83
N ARG A 26 -14.81 23.25 20.49
CA ARG A 26 -15.16 23.93 21.74
C ARG A 26 -16.28 24.96 21.56
N ALA A 27 -16.21 25.78 20.52
CA ALA A 27 -17.23 26.79 20.25
C ALA A 27 -18.63 26.19 20.04
N GLU A 28 -18.69 24.95 19.54
CA GLU A 28 -19.94 24.25 19.24
C GLU A 28 -20.46 23.41 20.41
N TYR A 29 -19.57 22.77 21.19
CA TYR A 29 -19.97 21.73 22.16
C TYR A 29 -19.52 21.97 23.61
N GLU A 30 -18.82 23.07 23.92
CA GLU A 30 -18.30 23.33 25.28
C GLU A 30 -19.40 23.33 26.34
N THR A 31 -20.53 23.96 26.04
CA THR A 31 -21.65 24.10 26.99
C THR A 31 -22.29 22.74 27.28
N GLU A 32 -22.55 21.96 26.25
CA GLU A 32 -23.17 20.63 26.31
C GLU A 32 -22.26 19.66 27.08
N MET A 33 -20.97 19.61 26.74
CA MET A 33 -19.99 18.78 27.46
C MET A 33 -19.88 19.17 28.94
N PHE A 34 -19.87 20.48 29.22
CA PHE A 34 -19.82 20.99 30.60
C PHE A 34 -21.08 20.64 31.40
N ASN A 35 -22.25 20.69 30.76
CA ASN A 35 -23.53 20.34 31.38
C ASN A 35 -23.58 18.84 31.69
N VAL A 36 -23.22 17.98 30.73
CA VAL A 36 -23.15 16.53 30.94
C VAL A 36 -22.19 16.17 32.08
N PHE A 37 -21.00 16.79 32.11
CA PHE A 37 -20.05 16.60 33.22
C PHE A 37 -20.63 17.04 34.57
N THR A 38 -21.34 18.17 34.59
CA THR A 38 -21.97 18.70 35.81
C THR A 38 -23.05 17.75 36.34
N ASP A 39 -23.87 17.19 35.46
CA ASP A 39 -24.91 16.24 35.84
C ASP A 39 -24.30 14.91 36.31
N GLN A 40 -23.25 14.41 35.65
CA GLN A 40 -22.48 13.25 36.12
C GLN A 40 -21.86 13.48 37.51
N CYS A 41 -21.36 14.68 37.80
CA CYS A 41 -20.84 15.04 39.12
C CYS A 41 -21.94 15.07 40.19
N ARG A 42 -23.13 15.61 39.86
CA ARG A 42 -24.28 15.63 40.77
C ARG A 42 -24.76 14.21 41.09
N ASP A 43 -24.86 13.36 40.07
CA ASP A 43 -25.28 11.97 40.23
C ASP A 43 -24.26 11.15 41.04
N ALA A 44 -22.97 11.28 40.73
CA ALA A 44 -21.90 10.60 41.46
C ALA A 44 -21.86 11.05 42.93
N HIS A 45 -22.09 12.34 43.18
CA HIS A 45 -22.18 12.89 44.53
C HIS A 45 -23.41 12.38 45.28
N ASN A 46 -24.58 12.34 44.64
CA ASN A 46 -25.81 11.85 45.27
C ASN A 46 -25.72 10.36 45.65
N ARG A 47 -24.97 9.56 44.87
CA ARG A 47 -24.78 8.12 45.13
C ARG A 47 -23.72 7.80 46.18
N GLN A 48 -22.56 8.48 46.15
CA GLN A 48 -21.39 8.10 46.94
C GLN A 48 -20.63 9.29 47.55
N GLY A 49 -21.24 10.47 47.57
CA GLY A 49 -20.61 11.71 48.04
C GLY A 49 -19.34 12.05 47.25
N TRP A 50 -18.31 12.54 47.95
CA TRP A 50 -17.04 12.92 47.34
C TRP A 50 -16.26 11.74 46.71
N ARG A 51 -16.43 10.52 47.23
CA ARG A 51 -15.76 9.32 46.70
C ARG A 51 -16.25 8.98 45.29
N GLY A 52 -17.54 9.17 45.03
CA GLY A 52 -18.10 8.99 43.68
C GLY A 52 -17.45 9.92 42.65
N ILE A 53 -17.21 11.19 43.02
CA ILE A 53 -16.52 12.16 42.17
C ILE A 53 -15.06 11.74 41.94
N ALA A 54 -14.35 11.29 42.97
CA ALA A 54 -12.96 10.85 42.84
C ALA A 54 -12.81 9.63 41.90
N LEU A 55 -13.74 8.67 41.96
CA LEU A 55 -13.76 7.51 41.05
C LEU A 55 -14.17 7.85 39.62
N LEU A 56 -14.95 8.93 39.43
CA LEU A 56 -15.37 9.40 38.12
C LEU A 56 -14.20 10.02 37.33
N TRP A 57 -13.30 10.73 38.00
CA TRP A 57 -12.18 11.45 37.38
C TRP A 57 -11.26 10.65 36.46
N PRO A 58 -10.74 9.46 36.82
CA PRO A 58 -9.84 8.72 35.92
C PRO A 58 -10.53 8.32 34.61
N ARG A 59 -11.81 7.97 34.66
CA ARG A 59 -12.62 7.66 33.46
C ARG A 59 -12.79 8.90 32.59
N ILE A 60 -13.13 10.04 33.19
CA ILE A 60 -13.33 11.30 32.44
C ILE A 60 -12.01 11.81 31.87
N LEU A 61 -10.89 11.70 32.59
CA LEU A 61 -9.58 12.08 32.08
C LEU A 61 -9.17 11.20 30.89
N ALA A 62 -9.34 9.88 30.98
CA ALA A 62 -9.04 8.98 29.88
C ALA A 62 -9.90 9.29 28.65
N ASP A 63 -11.22 9.42 28.83
CA ASP A 63 -12.16 9.72 27.76
C ASP A 63 -11.90 11.10 27.14
N THR A 64 -11.68 12.12 27.96
CA THR A 64 -11.38 13.48 27.51
C THR A 64 -10.03 13.55 26.79
N CYS A 65 -9.00 12.84 27.24
CA CYS A 65 -7.71 12.82 26.56
C CYS A 65 -7.83 12.14 25.18
N VAL A 66 -8.51 10.99 25.12
CA VAL A 66 -8.75 10.27 23.85
C VAL A 66 -9.58 11.14 22.89
N ALA A 67 -10.67 11.73 23.38
CA ALA A 67 -11.52 12.60 22.59
C ALA A 67 -10.80 13.87 22.14
N ALA A 68 -10.06 14.55 23.02
CA ALA A 68 -9.31 15.76 22.65
C ALA A 68 -8.23 15.47 21.60
N VAL A 69 -7.48 14.36 21.75
CA VAL A 69 -6.51 13.92 20.74
C VAL A 69 -7.21 13.58 19.43
N ARG A 70 -8.30 12.83 19.47
CA ARG A 70 -9.09 12.48 18.29
C ARG A 70 -9.63 13.72 17.56
N GLU A 71 -10.16 14.69 18.28
CA GLU A 71 -10.69 15.93 17.70
C GLU A 71 -9.57 16.79 17.12
N HIS A 72 -8.41 16.93 17.79
CA HIS A 72 -7.26 17.63 17.21
C HIS A 72 -6.75 16.97 15.94
N ILE A 73 -6.84 15.65 15.88
CA ILE A 73 -6.41 14.88 14.72
C ILE A 73 -7.42 15.01 13.57
N THR A 74 -8.72 15.03 13.87
CA THR A 74 -9.80 15.00 12.87
C THR A 74 -10.17 16.39 12.36
N ASP A 75 -10.02 17.44 13.18
CA ASP A 75 -10.40 18.80 12.79
C ASP A 75 -9.52 19.31 11.63
N PRO A 76 -10.11 19.57 10.44
CA PRO A 76 -9.36 20.05 9.28
C PRO A 76 -8.77 21.45 9.47
N GLN A 77 -9.27 22.22 10.45
CA GLN A 77 -8.73 23.54 10.80
C GLN A 77 -7.72 23.51 11.96
N ALA A 78 -7.56 22.37 12.64
CA ALA A 78 -6.59 22.28 13.72
C ALA A 78 -5.15 22.44 13.18
N LYS A 79 -4.32 23.17 13.93
CA LYS A 79 -2.89 23.36 13.58
C LYS A 79 -2.13 22.03 13.46
N VAL A 80 -2.64 20.98 14.11
CA VAL A 80 -2.09 19.62 14.24
C VAL A 80 -2.97 18.56 13.55
N GLY A 81 -4.07 18.96 12.89
CA GLY A 81 -4.98 18.03 12.22
C GLY A 81 -4.27 17.11 11.24
N LEU A 82 -4.43 15.79 11.41
CA LEU A 82 -3.98 14.79 10.42
C LEU A 82 -5.00 14.75 9.28
N LEU A 83 -5.01 15.84 8.52
CA LEU A 83 -5.31 15.93 7.09
C LEU A 83 -6.24 14.86 6.56
N GLU A 84 -7.50 14.94 6.95
CA GLU A 84 -8.56 14.45 6.08
C GLU A 84 -8.60 15.37 4.87
N ALA A 85 -8.01 14.92 3.76
CA ALA A 85 -8.26 15.58 2.49
C ALA A 85 -9.75 15.47 2.22
N ALA A 86 -10.43 16.61 2.09
CA ALA A 86 -11.69 16.61 1.38
C ALA A 86 -11.47 15.88 0.04
N PRO A 87 -12.33 14.90 -0.30
CA PRO A 87 -12.23 14.19 -1.56
C PRO A 87 -12.10 15.20 -2.70
N ASN A 88 -11.15 14.96 -3.60
CA ASN A 88 -10.88 15.79 -4.78
C ASN A 88 -10.25 17.17 -4.53
N LYS A 89 -9.94 17.57 -3.29
CA LYS A 89 -9.13 18.78 -3.03
C LYS A 89 -7.63 18.45 -3.00
N PRO A 90 -6.74 19.35 -3.47
CA PRO A 90 -5.31 19.18 -3.31
C PRO A 90 -4.95 19.23 -1.82
N LEU A 91 -4.04 18.37 -1.37
CA LEU A 91 -3.59 18.42 0.02
C LEU A 91 -2.82 19.73 0.31
N PRO A 92 -2.90 20.24 1.54
CA PRO A 92 -2.00 21.30 1.99
C PRO A 92 -0.56 20.77 2.04
N TRP A 93 0.43 21.67 1.94
CA TRP A 93 1.85 21.31 1.88
C TRP A 93 2.33 20.45 3.04
N LYS A 94 1.78 20.60 4.24
CA LYS A 94 2.07 19.71 5.38
C LYS A 94 1.76 18.24 5.06
N GLY A 95 0.65 17.98 4.35
CA GLY A 95 0.27 16.63 3.93
C GLY A 95 1.12 16.10 2.82
N VAL A 96 1.48 16.97 1.88
CA VAL A 96 2.45 16.63 0.84
C VAL A 96 3.76 16.18 1.48
N LEU A 97 4.31 16.96 2.41
CA LEU A 97 5.54 16.61 3.12
C LEU A 97 5.42 15.26 3.85
N LEU A 98 4.30 15.03 4.53
CA LEU A 98 4.11 13.80 5.31
C LEU A 98 3.97 12.56 4.40
N VAL A 99 3.29 12.67 3.27
CA VAL A 99 3.24 11.63 2.23
C VAL A 99 4.64 11.35 1.65
N LEU A 100 5.50 12.37 1.56
CA LEU A 100 6.84 12.23 0.97
C LEU A 100 7.89 11.60 1.88
N ILE A 101 7.68 11.59 3.21
CA ILE A 101 8.69 11.09 4.17
C ILE A 101 9.19 9.67 3.81
N PRO A 102 8.32 8.67 3.58
CA PRO A 102 8.77 7.33 3.19
C PRO A 102 9.58 7.35 1.90
N GLY A 103 9.13 8.11 0.90
CA GLY A 103 9.82 8.24 -0.38
C GLY A 103 11.21 8.85 -0.24
N LEU A 104 11.33 9.92 0.55
CA LEU A 104 12.60 10.60 0.81
C LEU A 104 13.60 9.68 1.54
N ILE A 105 13.13 8.90 2.52
CA ILE A 105 13.99 7.94 3.23
C ILE A 105 14.58 6.92 2.25
N PHE A 106 13.76 6.35 1.36
CA PHE A 106 14.25 5.39 0.36
C PHE A 106 15.15 6.03 -0.69
N PHE A 107 14.82 7.25 -1.13
CA PHE A 107 15.64 8.00 -2.09
C PHE A 107 17.03 8.30 -1.52
N VAL A 108 17.11 8.85 -0.30
CA VAL A 108 18.38 9.12 0.38
C VAL A 108 19.15 7.82 0.65
N SER A 109 18.47 6.75 1.05
CA SER A 109 19.10 5.44 1.27
C SER A 109 19.71 4.87 -0.02
N GLN A 110 19.07 5.10 -1.17
CA GLN A 110 19.59 4.70 -2.47
C GLN A 110 20.81 5.53 -2.88
N ILE A 111 20.77 6.85 -2.68
CA ILE A 111 21.95 7.70 -2.92
C ILE A 111 23.11 7.24 -2.06
N ALA A 112 22.86 6.96 -0.77
CA ALA A 112 23.87 6.43 0.14
C ALA A 112 24.43 5.09 -0.36
N GLN A 113 23.59 4.18 -0.87
CA GLN A 113 24.06 2.90 -1.45
C GLN A 113 24.96 3.10 -2.68
N VAL A 114 24.66 4.07 -3.54
CA VAL A 114 25.46 4.34 -4.75
C VAL A 114 26.76 5.09 -4.42
N THR A 115 26.78 5.86 -3.33
CA THR A 115 27.91 6.72 -2.95
C THR A 115 28.80 6.16 -1.85
N THR A 116 28.33 5.15 -1.10
CA THR A 116 29.06 4.55 0.01
C THR A 116 28.98 3.03 -0.04
N ASP A 117 30.03 2.35 0.43
CA ASP A 117 30.08 0.88 0.52
C ASP A 117 29.16 0.28 1.61
N LYS A 118 28.31 1.12 2.23
CA LYS A 118 27.45 0.73 3.34
C LYS A 118 26.10 0.24 2.82
N ASP A 119 25.63 -0.88 3.36
CA ASP A 119 24.35 -1.50 3.02
C ASP A 119 23.12 -0.78 3.63
N TRP A 120 23.15 0.56 3.73
CA TRP A 120 22.06 1.38 4.30
C TRP A 120 20.72 1.14 3.62
N PHE A 121 20.72 0.97 2.30
CA PHE A 121 19.50 0.67 1.55
C PHE A 121 18.86 -0.62 2.02
N PHE A 122 19.61 -1.68 2.28
CA PHE A 122 19.05 -2.94 2.76
C PHE A 122 18.50 -2.80 4.18
N LEU A 123 19.16 -2.03 5.05
CA LEU A 123 18.63 -1.73 6.39
C LEU A 123 17.30 -0.98 6.31
N ALA A 124 17.23 0.07 5.47
CA ALA A 124 16.01 0.84 5.24
C ALA A 124 14.93 -0.04 4.62
N TYR A 125 15.26 -0.82 3.59
CA TYR A 125 14.37 -1.76 2.92
C TYR A 125 13.74 -2.74 3.92
N HIS A 126 14.52 -3.38 4.78
CA HIS A 126 14.00 -4.43 5.67
C HIS A 126 13.36 -3.88 6.94
N ARG A 127 13.71 -2.67 7.39
CA ARG A 127 13.26 -2.16 8.70
C ARG A 127 12.37 -0.92 8.62
N ALA A 128 12.62 -0.02 7.68
CA ALA A 128 11.94 1.28 7.66
C ALA A 128 10.42 1.13 7.50
N ALA A 129 9.94 0.17 6.73
CA ALA A 129 8.51 -0.03 6.56
C ALA A 129 7.78 -0.40 7.86
N TYR A 130 8.39 -1.25 8.69
CA TYR A 130 7.85 -1.59 10.00
C TYR A 130 7.79 -0.36 10.90
N PHE A 131 8.82 0.49 10.89
CA PHE A 131 8.81 1.73 11.68
C PHE A 131 7.83 2.77 11.13
N LEU A 132 7.71 2.88 9.80
CA LEU A 132 6.85 3.86 9.14
C LEU A 132 5.36 3.52 9.25
N ILE A 133 5.00 2.22 9.39
CA ILE A 133 3.61 1.83 9.58
C ILE A 133 3.14 2.00 11.04
N LEU A 134 4.03 1.97 12.04
CA LEU A 134 3.64 2.15 13.45
C LEU A 134 2.83 3.45 13.72
N PRO A 135 3.29 4.65 13.31
CA PRO A 135 2.51 5.87 13.52
C PRO A 135 1.20 5.85 12.74
N VAL A 136 1.15 5.17 11.57
CA VAL A 136 -0.08 4.98 10.78
C VAL A 136 -1.10 4.16 11.57
N LEU A 137 -0.68 3.03 12.14
CA LEU A 137 -1.55 2.15 12.93
C LEU A 137 -2.02 2.84 14.20
N LEU A 138 -1.14 3.60 14.86
CA LEU A 138 -1.50 4.40 16.02
C LEU A 138 -2.56 5.45 15.67
N ALA A 139 -2.34 6.22 14.60
CA ALA A 139 -3.30 7.20 14.12
C ALA A 139 -4.62 6.55 13.71
N TRP A 140 -4.57 5.40 13.03
CA TRP A 140 -5.75 4.65 12.64
C TRP A 140 -6.54 4.12 13.85
N SER A 141 -5.84 3.57 14.84
CA SER A 141 -6.45 3.07 16.09
C SER A 141 -7.11 4.20 16.90
N LEU A 142 -6.49 5.38 16.95
CA LEU A 142 -7.01 6.53 17.70
C LEU A 142 -8.19 7.23 17.00
N THR A 143 -8.21 7.25 15.67
CA THR A 143 -9.23 7.99 14.90
C THR A 143 -10.34 7.10 14.34
N GLY A 144 -10.10 5.79 14.26
CA GLY A 144 -10.96 4.85 13.50
C GLY A 144 -10.88 5.03 11.98
N ARG A 145 -10.00 5.93 11.49
CA ARG A 145 -9.87 6.26 10.06
C ARG A 145 -8.43 6.09 9.61
N PHE A 146 -8.24 5.45 8.45
CA PHE A 146 -6.90 5.22 7.92
C PHE A 146 -6.36 6.52 7.30
N PRO A 147 -5.19 7.02 7.72
CA PRO A 147 -4.68 8.29 7.21
C PRO A 147 -4.13 8.15 5.78
N ILE A 148 -4.31 9.20 4.96
CA ILE A 148 -3.86 9.21 3.55
C ILE A 148 -2.36 9.01 3.42
N TRP A 149 -1.59 9.60 4.32
CA TRP A 149 -0.13 9.45 4.36
C TRP A 149 0.32 8.05 4.77
N GLY A 150 -0.58 7.24 5.33
CA GLY A 150 -0.35 5.83 5.61
C GLY A 150 -0.45 4.92 4.39
N LEU A 151 -0.93 5.42 3.24
CA LEU A 151 -1.09 4.62 2.02
C LEU A 151 0.26 4.17 1.44
N ILE A 152 1.28 5.05 1.41
CA ILE A 152 2.63 4.66 0.97
C ILE A 152 3.26 3.64 1.93
N PRO A 153 3.32 3.87 3.27
CA PRO A 153 3.81 2.87 4.21
C PRO A 153 3.09 1.52 4.13
N LEU A 154 1.77 1.52 3.87
CA LEU A 154 1.01 0.29 3.68
C LEU A 154 1.46 -0.48 2.44
N GLY A 155 1.59 0.20 1.31
CA GLY A 155 2.12 -0.40 0.07
C GLY A 155 3.54 -0.93 0.25
N LEU A 156 4.37 -0.17 0.96
CA LEU A 156 5.75 -0.55 1.26
C LEU A 156 5.82 -1.79 2.15
N LEU A 157 5.04 -1.82 3.23
CA LEU A 157 4.92 -2.99 4.11
C LEU A 157 4.46 -4.20 3.30
N TYR A 158 3.46 -4.02 2.43
CA TYR A 158 2.97 -5.08 1.56
C TYR A 158 4.06 -5.62 0.63
N ALA A 159 4.85 -4.74 0.00
CA ALA A 159 5.97 -5.16 -0.84
C ALA A 159 7.03 -5.95 -0.07
N ILE A 160 7.31 -5.59 1.18
CA ILE A 160 8.29 -6.32 2.01
C ILE A 160 7.74 -7.67 2.46
N LEU A 161 6.46 -7.74 2.83
CA LEU A 161 5.80 -9.00 3.17
C LEU A 161 5.65 -9.91 1.94
N GLY A 162 5.49 -9.33 0.75
CA GLY A 162 5.39 -10.04 -0.52
C GLY A 162 6.74 -10.41 -1.13
N ASN A 163 7.84 -9.73 -0.78
CA ASN A 163 9.18 -10.14 -1.20
C ASN A 163 9.67 -11.22 -0.24
N TYR A 164 9.19 -12.44 -0.49
CA TYR A 164 9.58 -13.62 0.26
C TYR A 164 11.09 -13.82 0.13
N ASN A 165 11.80 -13.54 1.21
CA ASN A 165 13.16 -13.98 1.37
C ASN A 165 13.16 -15.11 2.42
N PRO A 166 13.56 -16.34 2.05
CA PRO A 166 13.56 -17.48 2.96
C PRO A 166 14.41 -17.24 4.22
N THR A 167 15.37 -16.30 4.20
CA THR A 167 16.14 -15.94 5.41
C THR A 167 15.30 -15.18 6.46
N TYR A 168 14.24 -14.49 6.03
CA TYR A 168 13.31 -13.68 6.85
C TYR A 168 11.94 -14.33 7.01
N LEU A 169 11.88 -15.63 6.74
CA LEU A 169 10.68 -16.46 6.71
C LEU A 169 9.78 -16.29 7.94
N ILE A 170 8.48 -16.19 7.65
CA ILE A 170 7.37 -16.40 8.58
C ILE A 170 7.46 -17.77 9.30
N GLY A 171 8.22 -18.74 8.78
CA GLY A 171 8.55 -19.99 9.47
C GLY A 171 9.34 -19.82 10.77
N LYS A 172 9.93 -18.64 11.02
CA LYS A 172 10.47 -18.27 12.35
C LYS A 172 9.38 -17.76 13.31
N ILE A 173 8.15 -17.54 12.85
CA ILE A 173 7.00 -17.27 13.71
C ILE A 173 6.61 -18.61 14.36
N PRO A 174 6.66 -18.73 15.70
CA PRO A 174 6.56 -20.01 16.40
C PRO A 174 5.32 -20.84 16.03
N PHE A 175 4.19 -20.18 15.80
CA PHE A 175 2.91 -20.84 15.49
C PHE A 175 2.89 -21.48 14.09
N LEU A 176 3.47 -20.83 13.07
CA LEU A 176 3.50 -21.37 11.70
C LEU A 176 4.47 -22.53 11.57
N ARG A 177 5.54 -22.55 12.37
CA ARG A 177 6.45 -23.69 12.44
C ARG A 177 5.72 -24.99 12.82
N TYR A 178 4.78 -24.93 13.76
CA TYR A 178 3.99 -26.09 14.18
C TYR A 178 3.05 -26.60 13.08
N LEU A 179 2.46 -25.68 12.32
CA LEU A 179 1.58 -26.03 11.20
C LEU A 179 2.37 -26.64 10.04
N LEU A 180 3.58 -26.15 9.79
CA LEU A 180 4.50 -26.68 8.78
C LEU A 180 5.04 -28.07 9.15
N THR A 181 5.19 -28.40 10.44
CA THR A 181 5.61 -29.75 10.86
C THR A 181 4.57 -30.84 10.60
N LEU A 182 3.32 -30.49 10.29
CA LEU A 182 2.29 -31.45 9.88
C LEU A 182 2.41 -31.87 8.41
N ILE A 183 3.24 -31.17 7.63
CA ILE A 183 3.48 -31.47 6.22
C ILE A 183 4.61 -32.52 6.16
N PRO A 184 4.39 -33.67 5.50
CA PRO A 184 5.42 -34.70 5.35
C PRO A 184 6.74 -34.12 4.84
N SER A 185 7.85 -34.47 5.50
CA SER A 185 9.23 -34.06 5.15
C SER A 185 9.63 -34.42 3.72
N ASP A 186 8.92 -35.37 3.13
CA ASP A 186 9.23 -35.98 1.85
C ASP A 186 8.79 -35.09 0.69
N ILE A 187 8.00 -34.05 0.99
CA ILE A 187 7.59 -33.03 0.03
C ILE A 187 8.72 -32.01 -0.08
N GLN A 188 9.55 -32.15 -1.11
CA GLN A 188 10.62 -31.19 -1.44
C GLN A 188 10.10 -29.81 -1.90
N PHE A 189 8.78 -29.62 -1.98
CA PHE A 189 8.16 -28.37 -2.38
C PHE A 189 8.00 -27.44 -1.16
N ASP A 190 8.34 -26.15 -1.30
CA ASP A 190 8.15 -25.15 -0.23
C ASP A 190 6.65 -24.82 -0.06
N PRO A 191 5.96 -25.38 0.95
CA PRO A 191 4.52 -25.27 1.11
C PRO A 191 4.04 -23.83 1.30
N VAL A 192 4.94 -22.91 1.65
CA VAL A 192 4.61 -21.51 1.88
C VAL A 192 4.11 -20.84 0.60
N TYR A 193 4.72 -21.12 -0.55
CA TYR A 193 4.26 -20.55 -1.83
C TYR A 193 2.87 -21.06 -2.19
N LEU A 194 2.60 -22.35 -2.02
CA LEU A 194 1.28 -22.91 -2.31
C LEU A 194 0.20 -22.30 -1.41
N ILE A 195 0.44 -22.24 -0.10
CA ILE A 195 -0.50 -21.64 0.85
C ILE A 195 -0.74 -20.17 0.50
N ALA A 196 0.32 -19.42 0.19
CA ALA A 196 0.22 -18.01 -0.17
C ALA A 196 -0.53 -17.80 -1.49
N VAL A 197 -0.24 -18.57 -2.53
CA VAL A 197 -0.93 -18.54 -3.83
C VAL A 197 -2.40 -18.88 -3.67
N LEU A 198 -2.74 -19.93 -2.92
CA LEU A 198 -4.13 -20.32 -2.65
C LEU A 198 -4.88 -19.22 -1.90
N THR A 199 -4.27 -18.67 -0.84
CA THR A 199 -4.85 -17.59 -0.05
C THR A 199 -5.09 -16.35 -0.90
N CYS A 200 -4.09 -15.91 -1.68
CA CYS A 200 -4.23 -14.77 -2.58
C CYS A 200 -5.31 -15.02 -3.63
N THR A 201 -5.35 -16.21 -4.23
CA THR A 201 -6.36 -16.58 -5.23
C THR A 201 -7.77 -16.49 -4.65
N ILE A 202 -8.00 -17.08 -3.46
CA ILE A 202 -9.32 -17.03 -2.80
C ILE A 202 -9.73 -15.58 -2.51
N LEU A 203 -8.83 -14.77 -1.94
CA LEU A 203 -9.12 -13.38 -1.62
C LEU A 203 -9.39 -12.54 -2.88
N ILE A 204 -8.57 -12.69 -3.92
CA ILE A 204 -8.74 -11.98 -5.20
C ILE A 204 -10.06 -12.38 -5.86
N CYS A 205 -10.38 -13.68 -5.94
CA CYS A 205 -11.64 -14.16 -6.49
C CYS A 205 -12.83 -13.59 -5.71
N GLY A 206 -12.77 -13.57 -4.37
CA GLY A 206 -13.79 -12.96 -3.52
C GLY A 206 -13.95 -11.46 -3.77
N LEU A 207 -12.84 -10.72 -3.91
CA LEU A 207 -12.85 -9.28 -4.18
C LEU A 207 -13.34 -8.97 -5.60
N ILE A 208 -12.93 -9.74 -6.61
CA ILE A 208 -13.41 -9.62 -7.99
C ILE A 208 -14.91 -9.88 -8.02
N TRP A 209 -15.37 -10.99 -7.44
CA TRP A 209 -16.80 -11.33 -7.38
C TRP A 209 -17.62 -10.25 -6.67
N TYR A 210 -17.15 -9.76 -5.52
CA TYR A 210 -17.80 -8.67 -4.78
C TYR A 210 -17.92 -7.38 -5.60
N ASN A 211 -16.85 -6.97 -6.28
CA ASN A 211 -16.86 -5.75 -7.11
C ASN A 211 -17.67 -5.94 -8.40
N ALA A 212 -17.62 -7.13 -9.02
CA ALA A 212 -18.39 -7.47 -10.20
C ALA A 212 -19.90 -7.46 -9.92
N ARG A 213 -20.34 -8.03 -8.80
CA ARG A 213 -21.74 -8.04 -8.37
C ARG A 213 -22.30 -6.63 -8.17
N ARG A 214 -21.45 -5.69 -7.72
CA ARG A 214 -21.79 -4.27 -7.56
C ARG A 214 -21.63 -3.44 -8.85
N GLN A 215 -21.31 -4.07 -9.98
CA GLN A 215 -21.05 -3.40 -11.27
C GLN A 215 -19.94 -2.33 -11.17
N LEU A 216 -18.97 -2.50 -10.26
CA LEU A 216 -17.89 -1.53 -10.03
C LEU A 216 -16.66 -1.77 -10.94
N ILE A 217 -16.65 -2.86 -11.71
CA ILE A 217 -15.56 -3.21 -12.63
C ILE A 217 -15.96 -2.76 -14.04
N SER A 218 -15.26 -1.75 -14.57
CA SER A 218 -15.47 -1.27 -15.93
C SER A 218 -15.02 -2.29 -16.98
N ARG A 219 -15.51 -2.16 -18.23
CA ARG A 219 -15.05 -2.99 -19.35
C ARG A 219 -13.54 -2.88 -19.58
N ALA A 220 -13.00 -1.67 -19.42
CA ALA A 220 -11.56 -1.42 -19.50
C ALA A 220 -10.79 -2.21 -18.42
N ALA A 221 -11.30 -2.26 -17.19
CA ALA A 221 -10.68 -3.04 -16.11
C ALA A 221 -10.66 -4.55 -16.43
N TRP A 222 -11.71 -5.10 -17.03
CA TRP A 222 -11.70 -6.49 -17.51
C TRP A 222 -10.63 -6.74 -18.57
N GLY A 223 -10.46 -5.83 -19.52
CA GLY A 223 -9.40 -5.91 -20.53
C GLY A 223 -7.99 -5.92 -19.92
N TRP A 224 -7.74 -5.03 -18.96
CA TRP A 224 -6.46 -5.00 -18.23
C TRP A 224 -6.22 -6.25 -17.39
N LEU A 225 -7.27 -6.78 -16.75
CA LEU A 225 -7.18 -8.02 -15.96
C LEU A 225 -6.86 -9.23 -16.85
N LEU A 226 -7.47 -9.32 -18.03
CA LEU A 226 -7.17 -10.37 -19.01
C LEU A 226 -5.73 -10.27 -19.52
N LEU A 227 -5.29 -9.06 -19.90
CA LEU A 227 -3.90 -8.83 -20.31
C LEU A 227 -2.91 -9.20 -19.21
N TYR A 228 -3.20 -8.83 -17.96
CA TYR A 228 -2.39 -9.19 -16.79
C TYR A 228 -2.26 -10.72 -16.66
N GLY A 229 -3.37 -11.46 -16.74
CA GLY A 229 -3.37 -12.92 -16.72
C GLY A 229 -2.58 -13.54 -17.87
N LEU A 230 -2.74 -13.04 -19.10
CA LEU A 230 -2.01 -13.53 -20.28
C LEU A 230 -0.50 -13.33 -20.14
N LEU A 231 -0.06 -12.18 -19.62
CA LEU A 231 1.37 -11.92 -19.41
C LEU A 231 1.97 -12.85 -18.34
N ILE A 232 1.23 -13.20 -17.29
CA ILE A 232 1.67 -14.20 -16.29
C ILE A 232 1.83 -15.57 -16.95
N LEU A 233 0.84 -16.00 -17.75
CA LEU A 233 0.90 -17.28 -18.45
C LEU A 233 2.07 -17.33 -19.44
N LEU A 234 2.29 -16.24 -20.18
CA LEU A 234 3.44 -16.09 -21.07
C LEU A 234 4.76 -16.20 -20.30
N GLN A 235 4.86 -15.55 -19.14
CA GLN A 235 6.05 -15.62 -18.30
C GLN A 235 6.30 -17.04 -17.79
N ILE A 236 5.28 -17.71 -17.27
CA ILE A 236 5.39 -19.10 -16.79
C ILE A 236 5.78 -20.02 -17.95
N GLY A 237 5.07 -19.97 -19.08
CA GLY A 237 5.32 -20.82 -20.24
C GLY A 237 6.68 -20.59 -20.88
N GLY A 238 7.12 -19.33 -21.00
CA GLY A 238 8.43 -19.02 -21.54
C GLY A 238 9.57 -19.44 -20.61
N ASN A 239 9.38 -19.32 -19.29
CA ASN A 239 10.37 -19.84 -18.33
C ASN A 239 10.47 -21.37 -18.37
N PHE A 240 9.35 -22.08 -18.56
CA PHE A 240 9.40 -23.52 -18.80
C PHE A 240 10.17 -23.85 -20.08
N TYR A 241 9.87 -23.17 -21.18
CA TYR A 241 10.51 -23.42 -22.46
C TYR A 241 12.03 -23.18 -22.38
N THR A 242 12.45 -22.04 -21.84
CA THR A 242 13.87 -21.65 -21.72
C THR A 242 14.62 -22.61 -20.81
N PHE A 243 14.04 -22.99 -19.67
CA PHE A 243 14.60 -24.02 -18.80
C PHE A 243 14.85 -25.33 -19.55
N ILE A 244 13.86 -25.81 -20.30
CA ILE A 244 13.98 -27.10 -20.98
C ILE A 244 15.00 -27.03 -22.12
N MET A 245 14.96 -25.97 -22.93
CA MET A 245 15.94 -25.77 -24.00
C MET A 245 17.37 -25.65 -23.46
N SER A 246 17.57 -24.92 -22.36
CA SER A 246 18.90 -24.74 -21.75
C SER A 246 19.44 -26.01 -21.08
N SER A 247 18.56 -26.92 -20.66
CA SER A 247 18.96 -28.16 -19.98
C SER A 247 19.64 -29.18 -20.90
N GLY A 248 19.42 -29.08 -22.22
CA GLY A 248 19.88 -30.08 -23.20
C GLY A 248 19.30 -31.49 -22.97
N MET A 249 18.38 -31.68 -22.03
CA MET A 249 17.79 -32.96 -21.69
C MET A 249 16.59 -33.28 -22.57
N GLU A 250 16.42 -34.56 -22.92
CA GLU A 250 15.18 -35.02 -23.54
C GLU A 250 13.98 -34.85 -22.59
N TRP A 251 12.83 -34.51 -23.15
CA TRP A 251 11.60 -34.25 -22.39
C TRP A 251 11.19 -35.40 -21.46
N LYS A 252 11.43 -36.64 -21.88
CA LYS A 252 11.15 -37.85 -21.08
C LYS A 252 12.04 -37.91 -19.84
N THR A 253 13.31 -37.52 -19.95
CA THR A 253 14.26 -37.52 -18.84
C THR A 253 13.87 -36.48 -17.79
N ILE A 254 13.45 -35.29 -18.23
CA ILE A 254 12.96 -34.22 -17.35
C ILE A 254 11.71 -34.68 -16.59
N LEU A 255 10.74 -35.28 -17.28
CA LEU A 255 9.51 -35.75 -16.66
C LEU A 255 9.70 -36.95 -15.72
N ASN A 256 10.79 -37.70 -15.85
CA ASN A 256 11.08 -38.83 -14.99
C ASN A 256 11.95 -38.47 -13.78
N SER A 257 12.68 -37.35 -13.82
CA SER A 257 13.50 -36.89 -12.70
C SER A 257 12.63 -36.32 -11.55
N PRO A 258 12.76 -36.85 -10.31
CA PRO A 258 12.02 -36.34 -9.15
C PRO A 258 12.28 -34.86 -8.88
N ASP A 259 13.53 -34.42 -8.94
CA ASP A 259 13.93 -33.03 -8.68
C ASP A 259 13.34 -32.09 -9.74
N MET A 260 13.29 -32.54 -10.99
CA MET A 260 12.68 -31.77 -12.07
C MET A 260 11.17 -31.65 -11.89
N LYS A 261 10.47 -32.69 -11.43
CA LYS A 261 9.04 -32.57 -11.12
C LYS A 261 8.78 -31.51 -10.06
N VAL A 262 9.61 -31.45 -9.02
CA VAL A 262 9.51 -30.44 -7.96
C VAL A 262 9.73 -29.04 -8.54
N TYR A 263 10.78 -28.86 -9.35
CA TYR A 263 11.06 -27.60 -10.01
C TYR A 263 9.91 -27.15 -10.94
N LEU A 264 9.40 -28.06 -11.77
CA LEU A 264 8.28 -27.79 -12.68
C LEU A 264 7.00 -27.42 -11.92
N LEU A 265 6.77 -27.99 -10.72
CA LEU A 265 5.63 -27.61 -9.88
C LEU A 265 5.85 -26.27 -9.17
N GLN A 266 7.08 -26.00 -8.75
CA GLN A 266 7.42 -24.81 -7.95
C GLN A 266 7.54 -23.53 -8.79
N MET A 267 8.05 -23.63 -10.01
CA MET A 267 8.25 -22.48 -10.90
C MET A 267 6.95 -21.66 -11.10
N PRO A 268 5.80 -22.25 -11.49
CA PRO A 268 4.54 -21.51 -11.61
C PRO A 268 4.12 -20.84 -10.31
N LEU A 269 4.32 -21.50 -9.17
CA LEU A 269 3.91 -21.00 -7.86
C LEU A 269 4.73 -19.77 -7.46
N TRP A 270 6.01 -19.70 -7.83
CA TRP A 270 6.82 -18.50 -7.61
C TRP A 270 6.31 -17.30 -8.42
N TYR A 271 6.04 -17.48 -9.71
CA TYR A 271 5.53 -16.41 -10.58
C TYR A 271 4.12 -15.96 -10.19
N LEU A 272 3.24 -16.93 -9.84
CA LEU A 272 1.91 -16.66 -9.34
C LEU A 272 1.96 -15.94 -8.00
N TYR A 273 2.84 -16.32 -7.09
CA TYR A 273 2.95 -15.67 -5.78
C TYR A 273 3.22 -14.17 -5.90
N ASN A 274 4.21 -13.77 -6.69
CA ASN A 274 4.53 -12.36 -6.91
C ASN A 274 3.39 -11.61 -7.59
N SER A 275 2.85 -12.19 -8.67
CA SER A 275 1.84 -11.55 -9.50
C SER A 275 0.47 -11.46 -8.80
N LEU A 276 0.07 -12.49 -8.06
CA LEU A 276 -1.17 -12.48 -7.28
C LEU A 276 -1.05 -11.55 -6.08
N SER A 277 0.11 -11.46 -5.43
CA SER A 277 0.31 -10.49 -4.35
C SER A 277 0.11 -9.06 -4.87
N PHE A 278 0.73 -8.69 -5.99
CA PHE A 278 0.51 -7.37 -6.58
C PHE A 278 -0.96 -7.14 -6.99
N LEU A 279 -1.61 -8.15 -7.57
CA LEU A 279 -3.03 -8.08 -7.94
C LEU A 279 -3.95 -7.90 -6.71
N LEU A 280 -3.67 -8.63 -5.63
CA LEU A 280 -4.39 -8.49 -4.36
C LEU A 280 -4.24 -7.08 -3.81
N LEU A 281 -3.03 -6.49 -3.87
CA LEU A 281 -2.81 -5.10 -3.47
C LEU A 281 -3.65 -4.12 -4.30
N ILE A 282 -3.78 -4.35 -5.61
CA ILE A 282 -4.63 -3.53 -6.48
C ILE A 282 -6.09 -3.58 -6.00
N PHE A 283 -6.62 -4.75 -5.66
CA PHE A 283 -7.99 -4.85 -5.14
C PHE A 283 -8.15 -4.30 -3.72
N ILE A 284 -7.13 -4.42 -2.86
CA ILE A 284 -7.12 -3.75 -1.54
C ILE A 284 -7.17 -2.23 -1.73
N GLY A 285 -6.35 -1.67 -2.63
CA GLY A 285 -6.37 -0.24 -2.93
C GLY A 285 -7.72 0.24 -3.50
N LYS A 286 -8.48 -0.62 -4.18
CA LYS A 286 -9.85 -0.30 -4.60
C LYS A 286 -10.79 -0.09 -3.40
N LEU A 287 -10.62 -0.84 -2.31
CA LEU A 287 -11.38 -0.61 -1.07
C LEU A 287 -11.09 0.79 -0.51
N PHE A 288 -9.83 1.22 -0.54
CA PHE A 288 -9.43 2.58 -0.14
C PHE A 288 -9.91 3.65 -1.12
N ALA A 289 -10.02 3.34 -2.42
CA ALA A 289 -10.46 4.30 -3.45
C ALA A 289 -11.89 4.80 -3.21
N SER A 290 -12.74 4.02 -2.53
CA SER A 290 -14.05 4.49 -2.09
C SER A 290 -13.98 5.68 -1.12
N LYS A 291 -12.94 5.75 -0.29
CA LYS A 291 -12.75 6.79 0.74
C LYS A 291 -11.80 7.91 0.29
N HIS A 292 -10.69 7.54 -0.33
CA HIS A 292 -9.61 8.47 -0.69
C HIS A 292 -9.57 8.82 -2.18
N GLY A 293 -10.49 8.26 -2.98
CA GLY A 293 -10.54 8.45 -4.43
C GLY A 293 -9.23 8.05 -5.12
N GLY A 294 -8.77 8.89 -6.04
CA GLY A 294 -7.51 8.68 -6.75
C GLY A 294 -6.24 8.61 -5.90
N LEU A 295 -6.28 9.10 -4.65
CA LEU A 295 -5.12 9.06 -3.76
C LEU A 295 -4.77 7.64 -3.31
N SER A 296 -5.67 6.67 -3.46
CA SER A 296 -5.37 5.25 -3.18
C SER A 296 -4.27 4.68 -4.06
N PHE A 297 -3.95 5.34 -5.19
CA PHE A 297 -2.81 4.99 -6.01
C PHE A 297 -1.47 5.12 -5.27
N LEU A 298 -1.42 5.91 -4.18
CA LEU A 298 -0.27 5.97 -3.26
C LEU A 298 0.10 4.61 -2.67
N VAL A 299 -0.85 3.68 -2.51
CA VAL A 299 -0.56 2.31 -2.07
C VAL A 299 0.33 1.58 -3.08
N LEU A 300 0.06 1.76 -4.37
CA LEU A 300 0.85 1.13 -5.42
C LEU A 300 2.22 1.79 -5.57
N LEU A 301 2.30 3.12 -5.40
CA LEU A 301 3.59 3.82 -5.35
C LEU A 301 4.45 3.33 -4.16
N GLY A 302 3.83 3.08 -3.01
CA GLY A 302 4.52 2.47 -1.87
C GLY A 302 5.05 1.07 -2.18
N TYR A 303 4.32 0.27 -2.95
CA TYR A 303 4.76 -1.07 -3.38
C TYR A 303 5.91 -1.05 -4.38
N LEU A 304 5.98 -0.03 -5.24
CA LEU A 304 7.06 0.16 -6.21
C LEU A 304 8.30 0.83 -5.58
N LEU A 305 8.13 1.53 -4.47
CA LEU A 305 9.20 2.22 -3.75
C LEU A 305 10.41 1.33 -3.40
N PRO A 306 10.25 0.08 -2.93
CA PRO A 306 11.36 -0.77 -2.56
C PRO A 306 11.89 -1.61 -3.73
N THR A 307 11.25 -1.60 -4.92
CA THR A 307 11.64 -2.44 -6.07
C THR A 307 13.13 -2.30 -6.33
N VAL A 308 13.91 -3.37 -6.08
CA VAL A 308 15.36 -3.34 -6.22
C VAL A 308 15.69 -3.26 -7.70
N ILE A 309 16.36 -2.19 -8.08
CA ILE A 309 16.96 -2.09 -9.40
C ILE A 309 18.37 -2.61 -9.22
N PHE A 310 18.58 -3.87 -9.63
CA PHE A 310 19.89 -4.51 -9.51
C PHE A 310 20.93 -3.73 -10.32
N GLY A 311 21.92 -3.20 -9.61
CA GLY A 311 23.07 -2.49 -10.18
C GLY A 311 24.39 -2.77 -9.49
N ARG A 312 24.43 -3.69 -8.49
CA ARG A 312 25.70 -4.27 -8.06
C ARG A 312 26.12 -5.24 -9.15
N TYR A 313 26.83 -4.72 -10.14
CA TYR A 313 27.58 -5.53 -11.07
C TYR A 313 28.53 -6.40 -10.26
N GLY A 314 28.61 -7.69 -10.61
CA GLY A 314 29.61 -8.60 -10.07
C GLY A 314 31.02 -8.09 -10.35
N GLU A 315 32.02 -8.85 -9.89
CA GLU A 315 33.47 -8.56 -9.90
C GLU A 315 34.09 -8.07 -11.24
N TRP A 316 33.30 -7.98 -12.30
CA TRP A 316 33.65 -7.49 -13.63
C TRP A 316 33.64 -5.95 -13.66
N ASN A 317 34.84 -5.39 -13.62
CA ASN A 317 35.22 -4.00 -13.35
C ASN A 317 34.82 -2.98 -14.44
N GLU A 318 33.58 -3.01 -14.94
CA GLU A 318 33.15 -2.14 -16.04
C GLU A 318 32.45 -0.86 -15.59
N ILE A 319 33.20 0.23 -15.68
CA ILE A 319 32.82 1.58 -15.22
C ILE A 319 31.59 2.15 -15.97
N ILE A 320 31.42 1.83 -17.26
CA ILE A 320 30.38 2.43 -18.11
C ILE A 320 28.98 1.93 -17.72
N SER A 321 28.85 0.67 -17.31
CA SER A 321 27.60 0.10 -16.84
C SER A 321 27.13 0.76 -15.54
N PHE A 322 28.05 1.08 -14.62
CA PHE A 322 27.71 1.59 -13.30
C PHE A 322 27.00 2.95 -13.35
N TYR A 323 27.51 3.92 -14.12
CA TYR A 323 26.91 5.26 -14.18
C TYR A 323 25.55 5.27 -14.88
N ALA A 324 25.39 4.50 -15.95
CA ALA A 324 24.11 4.40 -16.67
C ALA A 324 23.04 3.73 -15.79
N VAL A 325 23.41 2.63 -15.11
CA VAL A 325 22.51 1.95 -14.16
C VAL A 325 22.20 2.85 -12.97
N GLY A 326 23.22 3.50 -12.38
CA GLY A 326 23.04 4.45 -11.29
C GLY A 326 22.10 5.60 -11.66
N LEU A 327 22.26 6.19 -12.85
CA LEU A 327 21.39 7.25 -13.33
C LEU A 327 19.95 6.75 -13.54
N ALA A 328 19.76 5.58 -14.15
CA ALA A 328 18.44 4.99 -14.34
C ALA A 328 17.76 4.70 -13.00
N VAL A 329 18.49 4.15 -12.03
CA VAL A 329 18.01 3.88 -10.67
C VAL A 329 17.60 5.16 -9.97
N VAL A 330 18.46 6.18 -9.98
CA VAL A 330 18.18 7.48 -9.34
C VAL A 330 17.00 8.17 -10.01
N THR A 331 16.90 8.12 -11.35
CA THR A 331 15.78 8.68 -12.10
C THR A 331 14.47 7.98 -11.75
N TYR A 332 14.45 6.64 -11.77
CA TYR A 332 13.29 5.84 -11.37
C TYR A 332 12.85 6.22 -9.96
N ARG A 333 13.79 6.27 -9.00
CA ARG A 333 13.48 6.56 -7.60
C ARG A 333 13.01 7.99 -7.42
N PHE A 334 13.65 8.96 -8.05
CA PHE A 334 13.21 10.37 -8.00
C PHE A 334 11.76 10.50 -8.49
N VAL A 335 11.44 9.84 -9.60
CA VAL A 335 10.10 9.86 -10.19
C VAL A 335 9.07 9.19 -9.27
N VAL A 336 9.33 7.97 -8.79
CA VAL A 336 8.38 7.20 -7.97
C VAL A 336 8.25 7.75 -6.55
N ALA A 337 9.35 8.19 -5.94
CA ALA A 337 9.39 8.61 -4.54
C ALA A 337 8.98 10.07 -4.32
N LEU A 338 9.23 10.96 -5.29
CA LEU A 338 9.01 12.40 -5.14
C LEU A 338 8.03 12.96 -6.15
N VAL A 339 8.28 12.77 -7.46
CA VAL A 339 7.45 13.41 -8.51
C VAL A 339 6.03 12.88 -8.49
N ALA A 340 5.84 11.55 -8.50
CA ALA A 340 4.53 10.93 -8.56
C ALA A 340 3.65 11.28 -7.35
N PRO A 341 4.12 11.16 -6.09
CA PRO A 341 3.30 11.52 -4.93
C PRO A 341 2.96 13.01 -4.89
N ILE A 342 3.91 13.92 -5.19
CA ILE A 342 3.64 15.37 -5.22
C ILE A 342 2.57 15.68 -6.25
N TRP A 343 2.74 15.18 -7.47
CA TRP A 343 1.84 15.49 -8.57
C TRP A 343 0.44 14.92 -8.31
N LEU A 344 0.35 13.68 -7.83
CA LEU A 344 -0.93 13.03 -7.53
C LEU A 344 -1.70 13.78 -6.44
N VAL A 345 -0.99 14.21 -5.40
CA VAL A 345 -1.57 14.89 -4.24
C VAL A 345 -1.98 16.34 -4.55
N ARG A 346 -1.28 17.00 -5.48
CA ARG A 346 -1.56 18.39 -5.88
C ARG A 346 -2.52 18.53 -7.04
N ALA A 347 -2.82 17.44 -7.76
CA ALA A 347 -3.78 17.46 -8.84
C ALA A 347 -5.20 17.74 -8.32
N ALA A 348 -5.76 18.88 -8.75
CA ALA A 348 -7.09 19.34 -8.36
C ALA A 348 -8.22 18.67 -9.14
N SER A 349 -7.95 18.19 -10.37
CA SER A 349 -8.94 17.51 -11.21
C SER A 349 -8.69 16.00 -11.28
N GLN A 350 -9.76 15.24 -11.56
CA GLN A 350 -9.66 13.78 -11.74
C GLN A 350 -8.79 13.41 -12.95
N SER A 351 -8.92 14.14 -14.06
CA SER A 351 -8.05 13.97 -15.24
C SER A 351 -6.58 14.31 -14.92
N GLY A 352 -6.35 15.34 -14.10
CA GLY A 352 -5.03 15.68 -13.58
C GLY A 352 -4.44 14.54 -12.74
N ARG A 353 -5.25 13.89 -11.90
CA ARG A 353 -4.83 12.73 -11.09
C ARG A 353 -4.52 11.51 -11.94
N GLN A 354 -5.31 11.25 -12.99
CA GLN A 354 -5.02 10.18 -13.96
C GLN A 354 -3.67 10.40 -14.64
N ARG A 355 -3.40 11.62 -15.12
CA ARG A 355 -2.10 11.97 -15.70
C ARG A 355 -0.97 11.87 -14.69
N ALA A 356 -1.19 12.35 -13.47
CA ALA A 356 -0.22 12.31 -12.38
C ALA A 356 0.11 10.89 -11.90
N ALA A 357 -0.82 9.93 -12.03
CA ALA A 357 -0.55 8.53 -11.79
C ALA A 357 0.13 7.87 -12.99
N ALA A 358 -0.39 8.06 -14.19
CA ALA A 358 0.03 7.34 -15.39
C ALA A 358 1.42 7.75 -15.89
N ILE A 359 1.72 9.06 -15.94
CA ILE A 359 2.96 9.55 -16.56
C ILE A 359 4.20 9.15 -15.74
N PRO A 360 4.28 9.41 -14.42
CA PRO A 360 5.43 8.99 -13.62
C PRO A 360 5.64 7.48 -13.62
N VAL A 361 4.55 6.70 -13.60
CA VAL A 361 4.60 5.24 -13.71
C VAL A 361 5.13 4.83 -15.08
N ALA A 362 4.65 5.42 -16.17
CA ALA A 362 5.14 5.11 -17.50
C ALA A 362 6.64 5.42 -17.64
N VAL A 363 7.11 6.55 -17.09
CA VAL A 363 8.52 6.90 -17.05
C VAL A 363 9.32 5.88 -16.22
N ALA A 364 8.81 5.46 -15.06
CA ALA A 364 9.45 4.46 -14.20
C ALA A 364 9.57 3.09 -14.92
N ILE A 365 8.51 2.64 -15.58
CA ILE A 365 8.50 1.39 -16.35
C ILE A 365 9.43 1.50 -17.56
N ALA A 366 9.38 2.59 -18.31
CA ALA A 366 10.27 2.83 -19.44
C ALA A 366 11.74 2.85 -19.00
N SER A 367 12.04 3.46 -17.86
CA SER A 367 13.40 3.46 -17.28
C SER A 367 13.85 2.04 -16.95
N GLN A 368 12.98 1.22 -16.34
CA GLN A 368 13.30 -0.17 -16.01
C GLN A 368 13.48 -1.04 -17.26
N ILE A 369 12.61 -0.90 -18.27
CA ILE A 369 12.73 -1.62 -19.54
C ILE A 369 14.04 -1.22 -20.22
N THR A 370 14.32 0.08 -20.34
CA THR A 370 15.55 0.59 -20.95
C THR A 370 16.79 0.03 -20.25
N LEU A 371 16.77 -0.01 -18.93
CA LEU A 371 17.85 -0.59 -18.14
C LEU A 371 18.00 -2.09 -18.40
N ASN A 372 16.91 -2.86 -18.35
CA ASN A 372 16.95 -4.30 -18.63
C ASN A 372 17.48 -4.57 -20.04
N VAL A 373 17.06 -3.78 -21.03
CA VAL A 373 17.56 -3.86 -22.41
C VAL A 373 19.06 -3.58 -22.44
N ALA A 374 19.52 -2.50 -21.80
CA ALA A 374 20.93 -2.14 -21.78
C ALA A 374 21.80 -3.22 -21.10
N VAL A 375 21.36 -3.75 -19.95
CA VAL A 375 22.02 -4.84 -19.24
C VAL A 375 22.08 -6.09 -20.12
N TYR A 376 20.98 -6.42 -20.79
CA TYR A 376 20.90 -7.57 -21.67
C TYR A 376 21.83 -7.44 -22.88
N LEU A 377 21.82 -6.30 -23.58
CA LEU A 377 22.74 -6.01 -24.69
C LEU A 377 24.21 -6.06 -24.24
N ALA A 378 24.51 -5.53 -23.06
CA ALA A 378 25.85 -5.61 -22.49
C ALA A 378 26.24 -7.07 -22.25
N TRP A 379 25.35 -7.87 -21.64
CA TRP A 379 25.61 -9.27 -21.38
C TRP A 379 25.87 -10.06 -22.66
N MET A 380 25.09 -9.83 -23.72
CA MET A 380 25.32 -10.45 -25.04
C MET A 380 26.74 -10.22 -25.57
N LYS A 381 27.28 -9.03 -25.36
CA LYS A 381 28.61 -8.68 -25.84
C LYS A 381 29.71 -9.44 -25.10
N TYR A 382 29.46 -9.85 -23.85
CA TYR A 382 30.49 -10.43 -22.98
C TYR A 382 30.45 -11.96 -22.89
N SER A 383 29.30 -12.58 -23.02
CA SER A 383 29.15 -14.01 -22.69
C SER A 383 29.30 -14.97 -23.87
N ASP A 384 29.57 -14.49 -25.09
CA ASP A 384 29.49 -15.25 -26.36
C ASP A 384 28.17 -16.08 -26.49
N PHE A 385 27.17 -15.74 -25.66
CA PHE A 385 25.98 -16.55 -25.46
C PHE A 385 25.00 -16.21 -26.57
N GLN A 386 24.52 -17.23 -27.29
CA GLN A 386 23.48 -17.01 -28.29
C GLN A 386 22.20 -16.58 -27.60
N VAL A 387 21.79 -15.35 -27.89
CA VAL A 387 20.57 -14.80 -27.34
C VAL A 387 19.36 -15.35 -28.07
N ILE A 388 18.48 -15.98 -27.31
CA ILE A 388 17.17 -16.39 -27.77
C ILE A 388 16.24 -15.16 -27.60
N PRO A 389 15.58 -14.67 -28.66
CA PRO A 389 14.66 -13.53 -28.56
C PRO A 389 13.57 -13.69 -27.48
N LEU A 390 13.23 -14.93 -27.14
CA LEU A 390 12.32 -15.24 -26.05
C LEU A 390 12.87 -14.84 -24.67
N ASP A 391 14.17 -15.04 -24.40
CA ASP A 391 14.78 -14.64 -23.12
C ASP A 391 14.69 -13.14 -22.91
N PHE A 392 14.91 -12.38 -23.99
CA PHE A 392 14.73 -10.93 -23.99
C PHE A 392 13.28 -10.54 -23.65
N LEU A 393 12.30 -11.17 -24.31
CA LEU A 393 10.88 -10.96 -24.03
C LEU A 393 10.53 -11.26 -22.56
N LEU A 394 11.07 -12.37 -22.02
CA LEU A 394 10.83 -12.76 -20.62
C LEU A 394 11.51 -11.81 -19.63
N THR A 395 12.64 -11.23 -20.01
CA THR A 395 13.36 -10.22 -19.20
C THR A 395 12.54 -8.94 -19.03
N ILE A 396 11.69 -8.58 -20.01
CA ILE A 396 10.79 -7.41 -19.93
C ILE A 396 9.37 -7.77 -19.45
N ALA A 397 9.02 -9.06 -19.41
CA ALA A 397 7.66 -9.51 -19.08
C ALA A 397 7.21 -9.05 -17.69
N ASN A 398 8.10 -9.07 -16.68
CA ASN A 398 7.81 -8.56 -15.34
C ASN A 398 7.36 -7.09 -15.35
N GLN A 399 8.03 -6.25 -16.14
CA GLN A 399 7.71 -4.83 -16.26
C GLN A 399 6.38 -4.63 -16.97
N LEU A 400 6.06 -5.46 -17.96
CA LEU A 400 4.77 -5.46 -18.63
C LEU A 400 3.63 -5.93 -17.72
N ILE A 401 3.87 -6.92 -16.85
CA ILE A 401 2.90 -7.37 -15.83
C ILE A 401 2.62 -6.22 -14.87
N ILE A 402 3.65 -5.55 -14.35
CA ILE A 402 3.50 -4.37 -13.49
C ILE A 402 2.73 -3.26 -14.24
N ALA A 403 3.06 -2.99 -15.51
CA ALA A 403 2.37 -2.02 -16.35
C ALA A 403 0.87 -2.34 -16.48
N ALA A 404 0.54 -3.60 -16.78
CA ALA A 404 -0.83 -4.05 -16.91
C ALA A 404 -1.60 -3.94 -15.59
N GLY A 405 -0.96 -4.27 -14.46
CA GLY A 405 -1.55 -4.10 -13.14
C GLY A 405 -1.79 -2.64 -12.76
N LEU A 406 -0.89 -1.73 -13.15
CA LEU A 406 -1.08 -0.29 -12.94
C LEU A 406 -2.17 0.27 -13.87
N GLY A 407 -2.26 -0.20 -15.11
CA GLY A 407 -3.38 0.08 -16.02
C GLY A 407 -4.72 -0.36 -15.43
N LEU A 408 -4.77 -1.57 -14.86
CA LEU A 408 -5.92 -2.08 -14.11
C LEU A 408 -6.27 -1.16 -12.93
N ALA A 409 -5.28 -0.75 -12.14
CA ALA A 409 -5.49 0.16 -11.02
C ALA A 409 -6.03 1.53 -11.44
N VAL A 410 -5.52 2.12 -12.53
CA VAL A 410 -6.07 3.37 -13.08
C VAL A 410 -7.53 3.17 -13.48
N ALA A 411 -7.86 2.07 -14.17
CA ALA A 411 -9.23 1.76 -14.58
C ALA A 411 -10.17 1.52 -13.38
N LEU A 412 -9.67 0.96 -12.28
CA LEU A 412 -10.45 0.69 -11.07
C LEU A 412 -10.59 1.92 -10.15
N TYR A 413 -9.55 2.74 -10.01
CA TYR A 413 -9.50 3.81 -9.00
C TYR A 413 -9.97 5.16 -9.54
N LEU A 414 -9.84 5.37 -10.85
CA LEU A 414 -10.09 6.65 -11.50
C LEU A 414 -11.11 6.44 -12.64
N PRO A 415 -12.40 6.20 -12.32
CA PRO A 415 -13.41 5.91 -13.34
C PRO A 415 -13.47 7.04 -14.38
N THR A 416 -13.58 6.68 -15.65
CA THR A 416 -13.75 7.65 -16.73
C THR A 416 -15.08 8.38 -16.54
N GLY A 417 -15.09 9.71 -16.61
CA GLY A 417 -16.29 10.51 -16.38
C GLY A 417 -17.50 10.15 -17.26
N ARG A 418 -17.29 9.43 -18.38
CA ARG A 418 -18.36 8.82 -19.19
C ARG A 418 -19.22 7.81 -18.42
N ASP A 419 -18.64 7.11 -17.45
CA ASP A 419 -19.35 6.14 -16.61
C ASP A 419 -20.02 6.81 -15.40
N SER A 420 -19.73 8.10 -15.18
CA SER A 420 -20.25 8.92 -14.08
C SER A 420 -21.32 9.90 -14.54
N ALA A 421 -21.81 9.78 -15.79
CA ALA A 421 -23.04 10.47 -16.16
C ALA A 421 -24.03 10.13 -15.05
N PRO A 422 -24.47 11.12 -14.23
CA PRO A 422 -25.41 10.84 -13.18
C PRO A 422 -26.50 10.09 -13.89
N THR A 423 -26.80 8.87 -13.43
CA THR A 423 -28.07 8.25 -13.75
C THR A 423 -29.04 9.36 -13.46
N GLU A 424 -29.54 10.03 -14.52
CA GLU A 424 -30.53 11.08 -14.39
C GLU A 424 -31.51 10.41 -13.46
N VAL A 425 -31.60 10.93 -12.24
CA VAL A 425 -32.61 10.48 -11.29
C VAL A 425 -33.84 10.82 -12.09
N GLN A 426 -34.39 9.81 -12.80
CA GLN A 426 -35.58 9.95 -13.62
C GLN A 426 -36.48 10.72 -12.69
N PRO A 427 -36.84 11.97 -13.03
CA PRO A 427 -37.57 12.82 -12.13
C PRO A 427 -38.72 11.95 -11.69
N GLN A 428 -38.72 11.55 -10.40
CA GLN A 428 -39.79 10.76 -9.85
C GLN A 428 -40.99 11.61 -10.23
N MET A 429 -41.79 11.11 -11.18
CA MET A 429 -43.00 11.78 -11.58
C MET A 429 -43.75 11.90 -10.27
N LEU A 430 -43.70 13.09 -9.69
CA LEU A 430 -44.65 13.55 -8.70
C LEU A 430 -45.96 13.39 -9.44
N SER A 431 -46.58 12.23 -9.27
CA SER A 431 -47.99 12.03 -9.52
C SER A 431 -48.65 13.02 -8.58
N VAL A 432 -48.89 14.21 -9.11
CA VAL A 432 -49.84 15.17 -8.56
C VAL A 432 -51.15 14.40 -8.51
N VAL A 433 -51.47 13.90 -7.33
CA VAL A 433 -52.84 13.51 -6.98
C VAL A 433 -53.54 14.85 -6.78
N GLU A 434 -54.24 15.31 -7.81
CA GLU A 434 -55.26 16.34 -7.67
C GLU A 434 -56.43 15.71 -6.90
N ASP A 435 -56.80 16.36 -5.78
CA ASP A 435 -58.01 16.12 -4.98
C ASP A 435 -59.26 16.71 -5.65
#